data_AF-A0A0J6HG29-F1
#
_entry.id   AF-A0A0J6HG29-F1
#
_cell.length_a   1.000
_cell.length_b   1.000
_cell.length_c   1.000
_cell.angle_alpha   90.00
_cell.angle_beta   90.00
_cell.angle_gamma   90.00
#
_symmetry.space_group_name_H-M   'P 1'
#
loop_
_entity.id
_entity.type
_entity.pdbx_description
1 polymer ?
#
loop_
_entity_poly.entity_id
_entity_poly.type
_entity_poly.pdbx_seq_one_letter_code
_entity_poly.pdbx_strand_id
1 'polypeptide(L)'
;MKLQVGITSEGLSLCFGECQRLEPSADANQVSPRGNYVYAHYDEKGTPFYIGKGKAKRAWDNSRHQLWHRYVERHLKNKYTIRILADNLSPAQAESLENEWIAQESETLVNWINFGRKTDFDALNKYHALRDANRELIVATRSLEKSDPELAISRYYQAIADTEAYASLQLERGLIGLLLDEERQEFGYSGELQALDRLTLCLTYLGRALEARSVTEEYFAKYRADQELRLAESIKKRVAKATRS
;
A
#
# COMPACT_ATOMS: atom_id res chain seq x y z
N MET A 1 -35.28 14.52 -7.11
CA MET A 1 -34.55 13.63 -8.03
C MET A 1 -33.13 13.48 -7.47
N LYS A 2 -32.75 12.28 -7.00
CA LYS A 2 -31.39 12.01 -6.50
C LYS A 2 -30.61 11.31 -7.61
N LEU A 3 -29.41 11.80 -7.89
CA LEU A 3 -28.44 11.16 -8.75
C LEU A 3 -27.36 10.58 -7.83
N GLN A 4 -27.16 9.27 -7.86
CA GLN A 4 -25.99 8.63 -7.26
C GLN A 4 -25.02 8.24 -8.37
N VAL A 5 -23.76 8.60 -8.17
CA VAL A 5 -22.66 8.27 -9.07
C VAL A 5 -21.69 7.41 -8.28
N GLY A 6 -21.37 6.23 -8.80
CA GLY A 6 -20.38 5.32 -8.22
C GLY A 6 -19.37 4.89 -9.28
N ILE A 7 -18.20 4.42 -8.84
CA ILE A 7 -17.22 3.80 -9.72
C ILE A 7 -17.17 2.31 -9.38
N THR A 8 -17.36 1.45 -10.38
CA THR A 8 -17.25 -0.01 -10.29
C THR A 8 -16.09 -0.50 -11.18
N SER A 9 -15.79 -1.79 -11.14
CA SER A 9 -14.82 -2.39 -12.07
C SER A 9 -15.25 -2.30 -13.54
N GLU A 10 -16.54 -2.08 -13.80
CA GLU A 10 -17.11 -1.96 -15.15
C GLU A 10 -17.20 -0.51 -15.64
N GLY A 11 -16.86 0.47 -14.78
CA GLY A 11 -16.81 1.89 -15.13
C GLY A 11 -17.63 2.78 -14.18
N LEU A 12 -18.29 3.80 -14.74
CA LEU A 12 -19.15 4.71 -13.99
C LEU A 12 -20.55 4.11 -13.86
N SER A 13 -21.02 3.94 -12.64
CA SER A 13 -22.41 3.63 -12.33
C SER A 13 -23.18 4.93 -12.09
N LEU A 14 -24.30 5.09 -12.80
CA LEU A 14 -25.21 6.23 -12.68
C LEU A 14 -26.58 5.72 -12.30
N CYS A 15 -27.05 6.09 -11.11
CA CYS A 15 -28.35 5.69 -10.59
C CYS A 15 -29.27 6.92 -10.52
N PHE A 16 -30.36 6.90 -11.29
CA PHE A 16 -31.36 7.95 -11.32
C PHE A 16 -32.59 7.54 -10.50
N GLY A 17 -32.84 8.21 -9.37
CA GLY A 17 -33.99 7.93 -8.49
C GLY A 17 -33.59 7.46 -7.09
N GLU A 18 -34.47 6.72 -6.41
CA GLU A 18 -34.10 6.01 -5.19
C GLU A 18 -33.29 4.77 -5.57
N CYS A 19 -31.96 4.89 -5.49
CA CYS A 19 -31.11 3.72 -5.62
C CYS A 19 -31.35 2.85 -4.37
N GLN A 20 -32.02 1.71 -4.56
CA GLN A 20 -32.33 0.82 -3.46
C GLN A 20 -31.02 0.27 -2.89
N ARG A 21 -30.77 0.54 -1.61
CA ARG A 21 -29.61 0.00 -0.90
C ARG A 21 -29.67 -1.53 -1.01
N LEU A 22 -28.54 -2.15 -1.36
CA LEU A 22 -28.39 -3.59 -1.32
C LEU A 22 -28.64 -4.07 0.10
N GLU A 23 -29.46 -5.12 0.21
CA GLU A 23 -29.73 -5.81 1.45
C GLU A 23 -29.22 -7.25 1.35
N PRO A 24 -28.69 -7.82 2.44
CA PRO A 24 -28.28 -9.22 2.45
C PRO A 24 -29.47 -10.14 2.17
N SER A 25 -29.27 -11.18 1.37
CA SER A 25 -30.28 -12.19 1.08
C SER A 25 -30.71 -12.90 2.37
N ALA A 26 -32.02 -12.89 2.64
CA ALA A 26 -32.59 -13.45 3.87
C ALA A 26 -32.40 -14.99 3.98
N ASP A 27 -32.22 -15.66 2.85
CA ASP A 27 -32.06 -17.11 2.73
C ASP A 27 -30.59 -17.57 2.58
N ALA A 28 -29.63 -16.64 2.58
CA ALA A 28 -28.22 -16.98 2.46
C ALA A 28 -27.76 -17.85 3.64
N ASN A 29 -27.18 -19.02 3.34
CA ASN A 29 -26.69 -19.92 4.37
C ASN A 29 -25.43 -19.35 5.05
N GLN A 30 -25.58 -18.95 6.32
CA GLN A 30 -24.51 -18.30 7.10
C GLN A 30 -23.42 -19.27 7.59
N VAL A 31 -23.64 -20.58 7.53
CA VAL A 31 -22.72 -21.60 8.06
C VAL A 31 -22.02 -22.36 6.95
N SER A 32 -22.77 -22.72 5.90
CA SER A 32 -22.27 -23.49 4.75
C SER A 32 -22.86 -22.92 3.45
N PRO A 33 -22.40 -21.74 3.01
CA PRO A 33 -22.86 -21.11 1.78
C PRO A 33 -22.63 -22.02 0.57
N ARG A 34 -23.64 -22.11 -0.29
CA ARG A 34 -23.62 -22.93 -1.50
C ARG A 34 -22.89 -22.20 -2.62
N GLY A 35 -22.26 -22.95 -3.53
CA GLY A 35 -21.65 -22.38 -4.74
C GLY A 35 -20.64 -21.27 -4.43
N ASN A 36 -20.68 -20.19 -5.23
CA ASN A 36 -20.00 -18.95 -4.90
C ASN A 36 -20.92 -18.07 -4.07
N TYR A 37 -20.31 -17.21 -3.25
CA TYR A 37 -21.03 -16.30 -2.37
C TYR A 37 -20.28 -14.99 -2.20
N VAL A 38 -21.01 -13.96 -1.77
CA VAL A 38 -20.46 -12.69 -1.30
C VAL A 38 -20.64 -12.62 0.20
N TYR A 39 -19.65 -12.10 0.91
CA TYR A 39 -19.64 -11.97 2.35
C TYR A 39 -19.08 -10.62 2.77
N ALA A 40 -19.40 -10.22 4.00
CA ALA A 40 -18.86 -9.03 4.61
C ALA A 40 -18.35 -9.32 6.02
N HIS A 41 -17.30 -8.59 6.42
CA HIS A 41 -16.86 -8.54 7.81
C HIS A 41 -17.37 -7.23 8.42
N TYR A 42 -17.92 -7.33 9.63
CA TYR A 42 -18.54 -6.23 10.35
C TYR A 42 -17.82 -5.98 11.67
N ASP A 43 -17.73 -4.72 12.04
CA ASP A 43 -17.33 -4.31 13.38
C ASP A 43 -18.43 -4.57 14.44
N GLU A 44 -18.15 -4.29 15.71
CA GLU A 44 -19.12 -4.45 16.80
C GLU A 44 -20.36 -3.54 16.67
N LYS A 45 -20.30 -2.50 15.82
CA LYS A 45 -21.42 -1.58 15.56
C LYS A 45 -22.29 -2.03 14.39
N GLY A 46 -21.92 -3.12 13.71
CA GLY A 46 -22.60 -3.59 12.51
C GLY A 46 -22.23 -2.80 11.25
N THR A 47 -21.11 -2.09 11.23
CA THR A 47 -20.58 -1.40 10.05
C THR A 47 -19.70 -2.36 9.25
N PRO A 48 -19.95 -2.57 7.94
CA PRO A 48 -19.09 -3.39 7.12
C PRO A 48 -17.75 -2.69 6.92
N PHE A 49 -16.64 -3.40 7.15
CA PHE A 49 -15.30 -2.89 6.90
C PHE A 49 -14.54 -3.70 5.85
N TYR A 50 -15.08 -4.82 5.40
CA TYR A 50 -14.51 -5.62 4.33
C TYR A 50 -15.62 -6.35 3.59
N ILE A 51 -15.58 -6.33 2.27
CA ILE A 51 -16.44 -7.14 1.40
C ILE A 51 -15.54 -8.14 0.66
N GLY A 52 -16.01 -9.36 0.46
CA GLY A 52 -15.31 -10.30 -0.39
C GLY A 52 -16.24 -11.28 -1.08
N LYS A 53 -15.76 -11.85 -2.19
CA LYS A 53 -16.34 -13.07 -2.77
C LYS A 53 -15.54 -14.31 -2.44
N GLY A 54 -16.20 -15.46 -2.45
CA GLY A 54 -15.57 -16.71 -2.09
C GLY A 54 -16.37 -17.96 -2.43
N LYS A 55 -15.73 -19.10 -2.19
CA LYS A 55 -16.32 -20.45 -2.20
C LYS A 55 -15.82 -21.23 -1.00
N ALA A 56 -16.54 -22.27 -0.60
CA ALA A 56 -16.21 -23.08 0.58
C ALA A 56 -15.97 -22.19 1.81
N LYS A 57 -14.82 -22.30 2.48
CA LYS A 57 -14.51 -21.57 3.73
C LYS A 57 -13.79 -20.22 3.53
N ARG A 58 -13.76 -19.66 2.31
CA ARG A 58 -13.02 -18.42 2.01
C ARG A 58 -13.39 -17.24 2.93
N ALA A 59 -14.66 -17.08 3.29
CA ALA A 59 -15.13 -16.05 4.23
C ALA A 59 -14.36 -16.05 5.56
N TRP A 60 -13.98 -17.23 6.05
CA TRP A 60 -13.31 -17.44 7.35
C TRP A 60 -11.81 -17.68 7.23
N ASP A 61 -11.26 -17.62 6.02
CA ASP A 61 -9.83 -17.75 5.77
C ASP A 61 -9.09 -16.48 6.24
N ASN A 62 -7.92 -16.64 6.84
CA ASN A 62 -7.08 -15.55 7.34
C ASN A 62 -6.09 -15.01 6.29
N SER A 63 -6.09 -15.51 5.06
CA SER A 63 -5.29 -14.91 3.98
C SER A 63 -5.92 -13.59 3.51
N ARG A 64 -5.55 -12.49 4.16
CA ARG A 64 -6.02 -11.13 3.85
C ARG A 64 -4.84 -10.17 3.70
N HIS A 65 -5.13 -9.00 3.12
CA HIS A 65 -4.13 -7.94 2.99
C HIS A 65 -3.69 -7.43 4.36
N GLN A 66 -2.45 -6.95 4.48
CA GLN A 66 -1.88 -6.53 5.77
C GLN A 66 -2.68 -5.39 6.44
N LEU A 67 -3.26 -4.48 5.64
CA LEU A 67 -4.16 -3.43 6.14
C LEU A 67 -5.43 -3.98 6.81
N TRP A 68 -5.96 -5.12 6.33
CA TRP A 68 -7.09 -5.77 6.99
C TRP A 68 -6.70 -6.25 8.38
N HIS A 69 -5.53 -6.91 8.51
CA HIS A 69 -5.02 -7.38 9.79
C HIS A 69 -4.77 -6.22 10.75
N ARG A 70 -4.14 -5.15 10.25
CA ARG A 70 -3.91 -3.92 11.02
C ARG A 70 -5.20 -3.33 11.55
N TYR A 71 -6.24 -3.22 10.71
CA TYR A 71 -7.54 -2.70 11.13
C TYR A 71 -8.17 -3.57 12.23
N VAL A 72 -8.22 -4.89 12.03
CA VAL A 72 -8.81 -5.83 12.98
C VAL A 72 -8.07 -5.84 14.32
N GLU A 73 -6.74 -5.80 14.30
CA GLU A 73 -5.91 -5.80 15.50
C GLU A 73 -6.05 -4.48 16.26
N ARG A 74 -5.84 -3.34 15.59
CA ARG A 74 -5.71 -2.03 16.25
C ARG A 74 -7.05 -1.36 16.55
N HIS A 75 -8.04 -1.53 15.67
CA HIS A 75 -9.31 -0.82 15.78
C HIS A 75 -10.41 -1.70 16.36
N LEU A 76 -10.36 -3.01 16.11
CA LEU A 76 -11.41 -3.94 16.53
C LEU A 76 -11.01 -4.87 17.68
N LYS A 77 -9.76 -4.83 18.16
CA LYS A 77 -9.25 -5.73 19.21
C LYS A 77 -9.53 -7.21 18.88
N ASN A 78 -9.36 -7.57 17.60
CA ASN A 78 -9.63 -8.90 17.05
C ASN A 78 -11.09 -9.35 17.11
N LYS A 79 -12.05 -8.44 17.28
CA LYS A 79 -13.48 -8.75 17.32
C LYS A 79 -14.18 -8.28 16.05
N TYR A 80 -14.71 -9.21 15.29
CA TYR A 80 -15.54 -8.92 14.13
C TYR A 80 -16.50 -10.09 13.89
N THR A 81 -17.56 -9.83 13.14
CA THR A 81 -18.49 -10.87 12.69
C THR A 81 -18.46 -11.00 11.18
N ILE A 82 -18.72 -12.20 10.68
CA ILE A 82 -18.83 -12.48 9.25
C ILE A 82 -20.30 -12.73 8.93
N ARG A 83 -20.81 -12.12 7.86
CA ARG A 83 -22.14 -12.38 7.31
C ARG A 83 -22.02 -12.75 5.84
N ILE A 84 -22.71 -13.80 5.42
CA ILE A 84 -22.92 -14.10 4.01
C ILE A 84 -24.02 -13.19 3.50
N LEU A 85 -23.70 -12.38 2.49
CA LEU A 85 -24.59 -11.41 1.87
C LEU A 85 -25.49 -12.07 0.82
N ALA A 86 -24.97 -13.04 0.07
CA ALA A 86 -25.74 -13.87 -0.85
C ALA A 86 -24.94 -15.15 -1.15
N ASP A 87 -25.61 -16.28 -1.37
CA ASP A 87 -25.00 -17.56 -1.73
C ASP A 87 -25.60 -18.17 -3.00
N ASN A 88 -25.08 -19.32 -3.41
CA ASN A 88 -25.51 -20.06 -4.60
C ASN A 88 -25.36 -19.28 -5.92
N LEU A 89 -24.33 -18.43 -6.00
CA LEU A 89 -24.06 -17.60 -7.16
C LEU A 89 -23.16 -18.33 -8.17
N SER A 90 -23.35 -18.02 -9.44
CA SER A 90 -22.30 -18.24 -10.44
C SER A 90 -21.09 -17.34 -10.15
N PRO A 91 -19.88 -17.67 -10.68
CA PRO A 91 -18.70 -16.83 -10.48
C PRO A 91 -18.89 -15.38 -10.93
N ALA A 92 -19.53 -15.16 -12.09
CA ALA A 92 -19.80 -13.83 -12.62
C ALA A 92 -20.79 -13.04 -11.76
N GLN A 93 -21.85 -13.68 -11.26
CA GLN A 93 -22.80 -13.04 -10.33
C GLN A 93 -22.14 -12.63 -9.02
N ALA A 94 -21.28 -13.49 -8.45
CA ALA A 94 -20.55 -13.16 -7.23
C ALA A 94 -19.60 -11.98 -7.42
N GLU A 95 -18.99 -11.85 -8.60
CA GLU A 95 -18.15 -10.71 -8.97
C GLU A 95 -18.93 -9.41 -9.12
N SER A 96 -20.02 -9.42 -9.90
CA SER A 96 -20.91 -8.26 -10.05
C SER A 96 -21.40 -7.78 -8.68
N LEU A 97 -21.94 -8.70 -7.86
CA LEU A 97 -22.50 -8.35 -6.57
C LEU A 97 -21.43 -7.86 -5.58
N GLU A 98 -20.22 -8.43 -5.58
CA GLU A 98 -19.10 -7.91 -4.78
C GLU A 98 -18.79 -6.47 -5.16
N ASN A 99 -18.71 -6.16 -6.45
CA ASN A 99 -18.43 -4.80 -6.93
C ASN A 99 -19.52 -3.80 -6.51
N GLU A 100 -20.80 -4.21 -6.57
CA GLU A 100 -21.92 -3.37 -6.15
C GLU A 100 -21.87 -3.09 -4.63
N TRP A 101 -21.58 -4.11 -3.80
CA TRP A 101 -21.39 -3.92 -2.36
C TRP A 101 -20.18 -3.04 -2.03
N ILE A 102 -19.07 -3.21 -2.74
CA ILE A 102 -17.87 -2.37 -2.57
C ILE A 102 -18.18 -0.91 -2.92
N ALA A 103 -18.92 -0.66 -4.00
CA ALA A 103 -19.33 0.69 -4.38
C ALA A 103 -20.25 1.32 -3.31
N GLN A 104 -21.22 0.55 -2.81
CA GLN A 104 -22.17 1.02 -1.79
C GLN A 104 -21.49 1.42 -0.47
N GLU A 105 -20.55 0.62 0.02
CA GLU A 105 -19.92 0.82 1.34
C GLU A 105 -18.52 1.46 1.25
N SER A 106 -18.16 2.02 0.09
CA SER A 106 -16.79 2.42 -0.28
C SER A 106 -16.01 3.25 0.77
N GLU A 107 -16.68 4.00 1.63
CA GLU A 107 -16.04 4.83 2.65
C GLU A 107 -15.51 4.06 3.87
N THR A 108 -16.07 2.88 4.17
CA THR A 108 -15.78 2.11 5.39
C THR A 108 -14.89 0.90 5.13
N LEU A 109 -14.57 0.60 3.87
CA LEU A 109 -13.89 -0.64 3.50
C LEU A 109 -12.36 -0.53 3.53
N VAL A 110 -11.72 -1.57 4.06
CA VAL A 110 -10.27 -1.82 3.98
C VAL A 110 -9.88 -2.66 2.75
N ASN A 111 -10.83 -2.92 1.85
CA ASN A 111 -10.61 -3.59 0.58
C ASN A 111 -9.47 -2.89 -0.20
N TRP A 112 -8.44 -3.66 -0.57
CA TRP A 112 -7.33 -3.13 -1.36
C TRP A 112 -7.81 -2.65 -2.74
N ILE A 113 -8.70 -3.44 -3.36
CA ILE A 113 -9.43 -3.06 -4.58
C ILE A 113 -10.75 -2.42 -4.14
N ASN A 114 -10.78 -1.10 -4.14
CA ASN A 114 -11.96 -0.28 -3.86
C ASN A 114 -11.90 0.97 -4.74
N PHE A 115 -12.70 1.01 -5.81
CA PHE A 115 -12.70 2.14 -6.75
C PHE A 115 -13.39 3.39 -6.22
N GLY A 116 -14.16 3.29 -5.14
CA GLY A 116 -14.76 4.42 -4.43
C GLY A 116 -13.84 5.03 -3.36
N ARG A 117 -12.61 4.54 -3.21
CA ARG A 117 -11.67 5.08 -2.22
C ARG A 117 -11.28 6.52 -2.56
N LYS A 118 -10.97 7.30 -1.53
CA LYS A 118 -10.61 8.72 -1.64
C LYS A 118 -9.13 8.88 -1.98
N THR A 119 -8.74 8.50 -3.19
CA THR A 119 -7.38 8.71 -3.72
C THR A 119 -7.19 10.18 -4.09
N ASP A 120 -6.08 10.77 -3.65
CA ASP A 120 -5.65 12.10 -4.04
C ASP A 120 -4.84 12.00 -5.34
N PHE A 121 -5.52 12.15 -6.48
CA PHE A 121 -4.89 11.98 -7.79
C PHE A 121 -3.82 13.03 -8.09
N ASP A 122 -3.95 14.24 -7.54
CA ASP A 122 -2.93 15.28 -7.72
C ASP A 122 -1.66 14.93 -6.95
N ALA A 123 -1.80 14.48 -5.70
CA ALA A 123 -0.68 13.97 -4.91
C ALA A 123 -0.05 12.72 -5.55
N LEU A 124 -0.86 11.82 -6.11
CA LEU A 124 -0.40 10.63 -6.81
C LEU A 124 0.41 10.98 -8.07
N ASN A 125 -0.10 11.88 -8.90
CA ASN A 125 0.61 12.37 -10.09
C ASN A 125 1.93 13.04 -9.72
N LYS A 126 1.92 13.89 -8.69
CA LYS A 126 3.13 14.52 -8.16
C LYS A 126 4.14 13.49 -7.66
N TYR A 127 3.68 12.48 -6.91
CA TYR A 127 4.53 11.38 -6.43
C TYR A 127 5.22 10.66 -7.58
N HIS A 128 4.47 10.27 -8.62
CA HIS A 128 5.04 9.59 -9.78
C HIS A 128 6.05 10.47 -10.51
N ALA A 129 5.69 11.72 -10.81
CA ALA A 129 6.57 12.64 -11.51
C ALA A 129 7.92 12.84 -10.78
N LEU A 130 7.87 13.07 -9.46
CA LEU A 130 9.08 13.26 -8.66
C LEU A 130 9.91 11.98 -8.55
N ARG A 131 9.26 10.85 -8.29
CA ARG A 131 9.95 9.56 -8.14
C ARG A 131 10.59 9.10 -9.44
N ASP A 132 9.90 9.25 -10.57
CA ASP A 132 10.40 8.83 -11.86
C ASP A 132 11.60 9.69 -12.29
N ALA A 133 11.52 11.02 -12.11
CA ALA A 133 12.66 11.91 -12.33
C ALA A 133 13.88 11.53 -11.45
N ASN A 134 13.64 11.18 -10.19
CA ASN A 134 14.71 10.76 -9.29
C ASN A 134 15.34 9.42 -9.72
N ARG A 135 14.53 8.48 -10.19
CA ARG A 135 15.01 7.18 -10.71
C ARG A 135 15.78 7.33 -12.00
N GLU A 136 15.36 8.23 -12.88
CA GLU A 136 16.11 8.59 -14.08
C GLU A 136 17.49 9.16 -13.73
N LEU A 137 17.57 10.03 -12.71
CA LEU A 137 18.83 10.53 -12.18
C LEU A 137 19.73 9.39 -11.68
N ILE A 138 19.19 8.46 -10.88
CA ILE A 138 19.95 7.30 -10.36
C ILE A 138 20.49 6.45 -11.52
N VAL A 139 19.67 6.17 -12.54
CA VAL A 139 20.07 5.37 -13.71
C VAL A 139 21.16 6.09 -14.51
N ALA A 140 20.98 7.37 -14.80
CA ALA A 140 21.93 8.18 -15.56
C ALA A 140 23.27 8.33 -14.83
N THR A 141 23.27 8.31 -13.50
CA THR A 141 24.47 8.45 -12.66
C THR A 141 25.40 7.23 -12.74
N ARG A 142 24.88 6.05 -13.07
CA ARG A 142 25.68 4.81 -13.11
C ARG A 142 26.88 4.87 -14.05
N SER A 143 26.77 5.58 -15.17
CA SER A 143 27.87 5.72 -16.14
C SER A 143 29.05 6.50 -15.56
N LEU A 144 28.80 7.38 -14.59
CA LEU A 144 29.80 8.25 -13.95
C LEU A 144 30.61 7.53 -12.89
N GLU A 145 30.12 6.43 -12.32
CA GLU A 145 30.79 5.76 -11.20
C GLU A 145 32.24 5.34 -11.49
N LYS A 146 32.58 5.13 -12.76
CA LYS A 146 33.95 4.79 -13.20
C LYS A 146 34.71 5.98 -13.77
N SER A 147 34.03 6.86 -14.50
CA SER A 147 34.67 7.98 -15.21
C SER A 147 34.85 9.22 -14.33
N ASP A 148 33.89 9.48 -13.45
CA ASP A 148 33.87 10.61 -12.51
C ASP A 148 33.14 10.21 -11.22
N PRO A 149 33.80 9.46 -10.33
CA PRO A 149 33.18 8.92 -9.12
C PRO A 149 32.76 10.01 -8.11
N GLU A 150 33.41 11.17 -8.11
CA GLU A 150 33.03 12.30 -7.25
C GLU A 150 31.71 12.93 -7.71
N LEU A 151 31.54 13.14 -9.03
CA LEU A 151 30.26 13.58 -9.57
C LEU A 151 29.16 12.54 -9.33
N ALA A 152 29.48 11.24 -9.43
CA ALA A 152 28.53 10.17 -9.13
C ALA A 152 28.05 10.22 -7.67
N ILE A 153 28.98 10.41 -6.72
CA ILE A 153 28.67 10.59 -5.30
C ILE A 153 27.73 11.77 -5.09
N SER A 154 28.06 12.94 -5.67
CA SER A 154 27.23 14.14 -5.55
C SER A 154 25.80 13.91 -6.07
N ARG A 155 25.64 13.20 -7.19
CA ARG A 155 24.31 12.90 -7.75
C ARG A 155 23.52 11.89 -6.91
N TYR A 156 24.18 10.92 -6.29
CA TYR A 156 23.46 10.01 -5.38
C TYR A 156 23.04 10.69 -4.08
N TYR A 157 23.82 11.63 -3.56
CA TYR A 157 23.37 12.49 -2.46
C TYR A 157 22.14 13.30 -2.86
N GLN A 158 22.15 13.92 -4.05
CA GLN A 158 21.00 14.64 -4.58
C GLN A 158 19.77 13.72 -4.66
N ALA A 159 19.92 12.50 -5.17
CA ALA A 159 18.81 11.55 -5.26
C ALA A 159 18.23 11.16 -3.89
N ILE A 160 19.07 10.98 -2.88
CA ILE A 160 18.63 10.70 -1.51
C ILE A 160 17.91 11.92 -0.91
N ALA A 161 18.39 13.14 -1.18
CA ALA A 161 17.75 14.36 -0.73
C ALA A 161 16.38 14.57 -1.39
N ASP A 162 16.28 14.39 -2.71
CA ASP A 162 15.04 14.55 -3.49
C ASP A 162 13.94 13.58 -3.07
N THR A 163 14.32 12.44 -2.46
CA THR A 163 13.37 11.46 -1.90
C THR A 163 12.42 12.10 -0.86
N GLU A 164 12.88 13.10 -0.12
CA GLU A 164 12.06 13.80 0.88
C GLU A 164 10.82 14.46 0.28
N ALA A 165 10.91 14.95 -0.96
CA ALA A 165 9.83 15.67 -1.63
C ALA A 165 8.61 14.78 -1.94
N TYR A 166 8.79 13.46 -1.95
CA TYR A 166 7.72 12.51 -2.29
C TYR A 166 7.51 11.37 -1.29
N ALA A 167 8.47 11.06 -0.42
CA ALA A 167 8.32 9.96 0.55
C ALA A 167 7.15 10.18 1.52
N SER A 168 6.86 11.44 1.87
CA SER A 168 5.82 11.82 2.84
C SER A 168 4.46 12.17 2.21
N LEU A 169 4.33 12.10 0.89
CA LEU A 169 3.08 12.46 0.22
C LEU A 169 1.94 11.49 0.62
N GLN A 170 0.83 12.06 1.05
CA GLN A 170 -0.37 11.31 1.37
C GLN A 170 -1.22 11.10 0.12
N LEU A 171 -1.16 9.87 -0.42
CA LEU A 171 -1.82 9.51 -1.69
C LEU A 171 -3.25 9.02 -1.50
N GLU A 172 -3.54 8.48 -0.32
CA GLU A 172 -4.85 7.91 0.02
C GLU A 172 -5.41 8.62 1.25
N ARG A 173 -6.73 8.88 1.23
CA ARG A 173 -7.49 9.45 2.34
C ARG A 173 -8.50 8.43 2.87
N GLY A 174 -9.26 8.83 3.89
CA GLY A 174 -10.25 7.94 4.53
C GLY A 174 -9.58 6.80 5.31
N LEU A 175 -10.25 5.66 5.42
CA LEU A 175 -9.79 4.55 6.24
C LEU A 175 -8.45 3.97 5.76
N ILE A 176 -8.27 3.78 4.45
CA ILE A 176 -6.99 3.31 3.88
C ILE A 176 -5.87 4.31 4.17
N GLY A 177 -6.13 5.61 4.00
CA GLY A 177 -5.17 6.67 4.33
C GLY A 177 -4.72 6.61 5.78
N LEU A 178 -5.67 6.47 6.71
CA LEU A 178 -5.40 6.30 8.15
C LEU A 178 -4.52 5.08 8.43
N LEU A 179 -4.85 3.92 7.87
CA LEU A 179 -4.11 2.68 8.11
C LEU A 179 -2.69 2.75 7.53
N LEU A 180 -2.50 3.43 6.40
CA LEU A 180 -1.18 3.70 5.83
C LEU A 180 -0.38 4.70 6.69
N ASP A 181 -1.03 5.69 7.30
CA ASP A 181 -0.36 6.59 8.26
C ASP A 181 0.10 5.84 9.51
N GLU A 182 -0.72 4.95 10.05
CA GLU A 182 -0.33 4.10 11.18
C GLU A 182 0.87 3.21 10.85
N GLU A 183 0.88 2.63 9.64
CA GLU A 183 2.01 1.85 9.14
C GLU A 183 3.28 2.69 9.03
N ARG A 184 3.16 3.92 8.49
CA ARG A 184 4.27 4.88 8.42
C ARG A 184 4.79 5.30 9.79
N GLN A 185 3.93 5.47 10.79
CA GLN A 185 4.35 5.82 12.14
C GLN A 185 5.17 4.69 12.78
N GLU A 186 4.74 3.44 12.55
CA GLU A 186 5.38 2.24 13.08
C GLU A 186 6.71 1.95 12.38
N PHE A 187 6.68 1.82 11.06
CA PHE A 187 7.85 1.37 10.29
C PHE A 187 8.66 2.51 9.68
N GLY A 188 8.16 3.75 9.72
CA GLY A 188 8.78 4.88 9.03
C GLY A 188 8.47 4.92 7.53
N TYR A 189 9.17 5.80 6.83
CA TYR A 189 9.07 5.94 5.38
C TYR A 189 10.03 5.00 4.65
N SER A 190 9.70 4.69 3.40
CA SER A 190 10.64 4.10 2.44
C SER A 190 11.27 5.19 1.57
N GLY A 191 12.53 5.01 1.20
CA GLY A 191 13.26 5.90 0.31
C GLY A 191 13.80 5.21 -0.94
N GLU A 192 14.80 5.82 -1.57
CA GLU A 192 15.52 5.22 -2.70
C GLU A 192 16.73 4.41 -2.24
N LEU A 193 16.48 3.22 -1.70
CA LEU A 193 17.54 2.34 -1.16
C LEU A 193 18.60 1.99 -2.22
N GLN A 194 18.21 1.99 -3.50
CA GLN A 194 19.14 1.81 -4.60
C GLN A 194 20.16 2.96 -4.73
N ALA A 195 19.76 4.21 -4.49
CA ALA A 195 20.71 5.34 -4.47
C ALA A 195 21.74 5.16 -3.35
N LEU A 196 21.30 4.77 -2.15
CA LEU A 196 22.21 4.46 -1.04
C LEU A 196 23.17 3.30 -1.36
N ASP A 197 22.67 2.23 -1.98
CA ASP A 197 23.50 1.10 -2.39
C ASP A 197 24.65 1.54 -3.31
N ARG A 198 24.34 2.35 -4.34
CA ARG A 198 25.36 2.84 -5.27
C ARG A 198 26.28 3.87 -4.64
N LEU A 199 25.76 4.79 -3.84
CA LEU A 199 26.56 5.77 -3.10
C LEU A 199 27.62 5.10 -2.22
N THR A 200 27.20 4.09 -1.45
CA THR A 200 28.11 3.38 -0.56
C THR A 200 29.16 2.56 -1.33
N LEU A 201 28.87 2.09 -2.54
CA LEU A 201 29.89 1.51 -3.43
C LEU A 201 30.93 2.55 -3.86
N CYS A 202 30.50 3.73 -4.32
CA CYS A 202 31.41 4.78 -4.75
C CYS A 202 32.28 5.30 -3.59
N LEU A 203 31.67 5.56 -2.43
CA LEU A 203 32.40 6.04 -1.25
C LEU A 203 33.43 5.02 -0.77
N THR A 204 33.07 3.73 -0.71
CA THR A 204 34.02 2.69 -0.29
C THR A 204 35.12 2.46 -1.32
N TYR A 205 34.83 2.60 -2.62
CA TYR A 205 35.83 2.56 -3.69
C TYR A 205 36.88 3.67 -3.55
N LEU A 206 36.48 4.87 -3.13
CA LEU A 206 37.39 6.00 -2.90
C LEU A 206 38.02 6.02 -1.50
N GLY A 207 37.83 4.98 -0.68
CA GLY A 207 38.38 4.92 0.68
C GLY A 207 37.66 5.82 1.70
N ARG A 208 36.49 6.37 1.36
CA ARG A 208 35.67 7.25 2.23
C ARG A 208 34.75 6.44 3.14
N ALA A 209 35.31 5.46 3.85
CA ALA A 209 34.53 4.49 4.62
C ALA A 209 33.72 5.11 5.77
N LEU A 210 34.27 6.12 6.46
CA LEU A 210 33.57 6.82 7.55
C LEU A 210 32.35 7.60 7.04
N GLU A 211 32.46 8.20 5.86
CA GLU A 211 31.34 8.90 5.23
C GLU A 211 30.26 7.92 4.76
N ALA A 212 30.67 6.80 4.14
CA ALA A 212 29.74 5.72 3.79
C ALA A 212 28.94 5.23 4.99
N ARG A 213 29.56 5.21 6.18
CA ARG A 213 28.90 4.91 7.44
C ARG A 213 27.91 6.00 7.86
N SER A 214 28.34 7.26 7.91
CA SER A 214 27.47 8.39 8.30
C SER A 214 26.21 8.44 7.46
N VAL A 215 26.35 8.43 6.12
CA VAL A 215 25.19 8.53 5.21
C VAL A 215 24.27 7.32 5.32
N THR A 216 24.81 6.14 5.60
CA THR A 216 23.99 4.93 5.82
C THR A 216 23.18 5.03 7.11
N GLU A 217 23.80 5.50 8.19
CA GLU A 217 23.13 5.70 9.48
C GLU A 217 22.03 6.78 9.38
N GLU A 218 22.33 7.91 8.75
CA GLU A 218 21.38 9.00 8.49
C GLU A 218 20.21 8.54 7.61
N TYR A 219 20.50 7.83 6.52
CA TYR A 219 19.46 7.29 5.64
C TYR A 219 18.50 6.37 6.39
N PHE A 220 19.01 5.40 7.15
CA PHE A 220 18.17 4.44 7.85
C PHE A 220 17.46 5.03 9.07
N ALA A 221 17.94 6.14 9.63
CA ALA A 221 17.21 6.91 10.64
C ALA A 221 15.96 7.57 10.04
N LYS A 222 16.06 8.07 8.80
CA LYS A 222 14.94 8.72 8.08
C LYS A 222 13.99 7.72 7.42
N TYR A 223 14.53 6.74 6.71
CA TYR A 223 13.78 5.75 5.92
C TYR A 223 13.82 4.37 6.58
N ARG A 224 13.24 4.29 7.78
CA ARG A 224 13.30 3.08 8.63
C ARG A 224 12.66 1.85 7.98
N ALA A 225 11.67 2.03 7.09
CA ALA A 225 10.96 0.92 6.46
C ALA A 225 11.89 0.09 5.55
N ASP A 226 12.93 0.73 5.02
CA ASP A 226 13.89 0.06 4.16
C ASP A 226 14.86 -0.86 4.92
N GLN A 227 14.92 -0.77 6.26
CA GLN A 227 15.84 -1.57 7.07
C GLN A 227 15.57 -3.08 7.00
N GLU A 228 14.31 -3.46 6.73
CA GLU A 228 13.86 -4.86 6.62
C GLU A 228 14.20 -5.50 5.25
N LEU A 229 14.71 -4.70 4.31
CA LEU A 229 15.02 -5.19 2.97
C LEU A 229 16.40 -5.89 2.94
N ARG A 230 16.49 -6.99 2.18
CA ARG A 230 17.76 -7.72 1.99
C ARG A 230 18.91 -6.83 1.49
N LEU A 231 18.60 -5.82 0.67
CA LEU A 231 19.59 -4.87 0.17
C LEU A 231 20.18 -4.02 1.31
N ALA A 232 19.38 -3.67 2.33
CA ALA A 232 19.87 -2.95 3.51
C ALA A 232 20.90 -3.76 4.28
N GLU A 233 20.70 -5.07 4.44
CA GLU A 233 21.70 -5.95 5.06
C GLU A 233 23.02 -5.96 4.27
N SER A 234 22.94 -6.00 2.94
CA SER A 234 24.11 -5.96 2.05
C SER A 234 24.90 -4.65 2.22
N ILE A 235 24.20 -3.51 2.23
CA ILE A 235 24.79 -2.18 2.45
C ILE A 235 25.49 -2.14 3.82
N LYS A 236 24.79 -2.52 4.89
CA LYS A 236 25.33 -2.54 6.27
C LYS A 236 26.60 -3.39 6.36
N LYS A 237 26.62 -4.58 5.74
CA LYS A 237 27.79 -5.47 5.71
C LYS A 237 28.98 -4.83 4.97
N ARG A 238 28.74 -4.21 3.80
CA ARG A 238 29.78 -3.54 3.01
C ARG A 238 30.42 -2.38 3.78
N VAL A 239 29.59 -1.51 4.37
CA VAL A 239 30.05 -0.37 5.16
C VAL A 239 30.84 -0.83 6.38
N ALA A 240 30.33 -1.82 7.13
CA ALA A 240 31.01 -2.36 8.31
C ALA A 240 32.39 -2.95 7.97
N LYS A 241 32.51 -3.65 6.83
CA LYS A 241 33.79 -4.19 6.35
C LYS A 241 34.78 -3.06 6.02
N ALA A 242 34.34 -2.03 5.30
CA ALA A 242 35.18 -0.92 4.90
C ALA A 242 35.68 -0.10 6.10
N THR A 243 34.89 0.05 7.17
CA THR A 243 35.29 0.79 8.38
C THR A 243 36.24 0.04 9.33
N ARG A 244 36.42 -1.27 9.12
CA ARG A 244 37.36 -2.10 9.90
C ARG A 244 38.73 -2.24 9.25
N SER A 245 38.84 -1.84 7.98
CA SER A 245 40.06 -1.89 7.17
C SER A 245 40.82 -0.58 7.31
#